data_AF-A0A7K3AK18-F1
#
_entry.id   AF-A0A7K3AK18-F1
#
_cell.length_a   1.000
_cell.length_b   1.000
_cell.length_c   1.000
_cell.angle_alpha   90.00
_cell.angle_beta   90.00
_cell.angle_gamma   90.00
#
_symmetry.space_group_name_H-M   'P 1'
#
loop_
_entity.id
_entity.type
_entity.pdbx_description
1 polymer ?
#
loop_
_entity_poly.entity_id
_entity_poly.type
_entity_poly.pdbx_seq_one_letter_code
_entity_poly.pdbx_strand_id
1 'polypeptide(L)'
;MTVRNRSATYPDRETAQWATQQVVTANEQRIHRWLAQGTRARLTIEAAWPTREAPVGRVLLQAMMLAGREPVEVRAARVVLRREPASRHGFVVLTTVPIYL
;
A
#
# COMPACT_ATOMS: atom_id res chain seq x y z
N MET A 1 19.11 -4.22 2.32
CA MET A 1 18.85 -3.95 3.75
C MET A 1 17.37 -3.61 3.89
N THR A 2 16.55 -4.44 4.53
CA THR A 2 15.10 -4.22 4.59
C THR A 2 14.81 -3.10 5.58
N VAL A 3 14.44 -1.91 5.10
CA VAL A 3 14.06 -0.79 5.97
C VAL A 3 12.77 -1.17 6.71
N ARG A 4 12.80 -1.13 8.05
CA ARG A 4 11.66 -1.52 8.88
C ARG A 4 10.80 -0.30 9.20
N ASN A 5 9.61 -0.25 8.62
CA ASN A 5 8.60 0.77 8.93
C ASN A 5 8.02 0.50 10.33
N ARG A 6 7.88 1.53 11.14
CA ARG A 6 7.27 1.45 12.48
C ARG A 6 5.82 1.89 12.48
N SER A 7 5.53 3.03 11.87
CA SER A 7 4.18 3.51 11.64
C SER A 7 4.07 4.13 10.25
N ALA A 8 2.87 4.10 9.69
CA ALA A 8 2.55 4.68 8.40
C ALA A 8 1.14 5.27 8.45
N THR A 9 1.00 6.51 7.99
CA THR A 9 -0.23 7.29 8.16
C THR A 9 -0.56 8.03 6.87
N TYR A 10 -1.79 7.82 6.38
CA TYR A 10 -2.37 8.67 5.34
C TYR A 10 -2.74 10.04 5.93
N PRO A 11 -2.62 11.14 5.17
CA PRO A 11 -2.99 12.46 5.66
C PRO A 11 -4.50 12.58 5.91
N ASP A 12 -5.30 11.87 5.11
CA ASP A 12 -6.75 11.89 5.15
C ASP A 12 -7.33 10.64 4.46
N ARG A 13 -8.65 10.48 4.56
CA ARG A 13 -9.38 9.34 3.98
C ARG A 13 -9.41 9.40 2.45
N GLU A 14 -9.50 10.57 1.86
CA GLU A 14 -9.57 10.77 0.41
C GLU A 14 -8.28 10.29 -0.25
N THR A 15 -7.13 10.71 0.28
CA THR A 15 -5.80 10.27 -0.12
C THR A 15 -5.63 8.77 0.06
N ALA A 16 -6.13 8.19 1.15
CA ALA A 16 -6.09 6.74 1.37
C ALA A 16 -6.89 5.98 0.30
N GLN A 17 -8.08 6.47 -0.06
CA GLN A 17 -8.93 5.87 -1.10
C GLN A 17 -8.29 6.00 -2.48
N TRP A 18 -7.79 7.19 -2.81
CA TRP A 18 -7.08 7.45 -4.06
C TRP A 18 -5.87 6.53 -4.22
N ALA A 19 -4.99 6.46 -3.20
CA ALA A 19 -3.78 5.63 -3.27
C ALA A 19 -4.12 4.14 -3.41
N THR A 20 -5.16 3.68 -2.71
CA THR A 20 -5.63 2.30 -2.81
C THR A 20 -6.12 1.96 -4.21
N GLN A 21 -6.95 2.84 -4.80
CA GLN A 21 -7.44 2.67 -6.17
C GLN A 21 -6.29 2.63 -7.17
N GLN A 22 -5.33 3.55 -7.05
CA GLN A 22 -4.18 3.62 -7.95
C GLN A 22 -3.28 2.38 -7.85
N VAL A 23 -3.04 1.85 -6.64
CA VAL A 23 -2.29 0.59 -6.46
C VAL A 23 -3.02 -0.58 -7.11
N VAL A 24 -4.33 -0.67 -6.94
CA VAL A 24 -5.16 -1.73 -7.55
C VAL A 24 -5.11 -1.63 -9.07
N THR A 25 -5.37 -0.45 -9.63
CA THR A 25 -5.34 -0.21 -11.09
C THR A 25 -3.96 -0.52 -11.68
N ALA A 26 -2.87 -0.07 -11.05
CA ALA A 26 -1.52 -0.34 -11.52
C ALA A 26 -1.15 -1.84 -11.49
N ASN A 27 -1.88 -2.67 -10.74
CA ASN A 27 -1.58 -4.09 -10.54
C ASN A 27 -2.68 -5.04 -11.08
N GLU A 28 -3.63 -4.57 -11.89
CA GLU A 28 -4.79 -5.35 -12.36
C GLU A 28 -4.43 -6.72 -12.93
N GLN A 29 -3.44 -6.80 -13.81
CA GLN A 29 -3.01 -8.07 -14.41
C GLN A 29 -2.46 -9.05 -13.35
N ARG A 30 -1.75 -8.55 -12.34
CA ARG A 30 -1.23 -9.37 -11.24
C ARG A 30 -2.36 -9.87 -10.35
N ILE A 31 -3.38 -9.05 -10.12
CA ILE A 31 -4.59 -9.41 -9.37
C ILE A 31 -5.36 -10.50 -10.13
N HIS A 32 -5.62 -10.35 -11.42
CA HIS A 32 -6.33 -11.35 -12.23
C HIS A 32 -5.60 -12.71 -12.22
N ARG A 33 -4.28 -12.72 -12.43
CA ARG A 33 -3.49 -13.96 -12.35
C ARG A 33 -3.56 -14.60 -10.96
N TRP A 34 -3.45 -13.78 -9.92
CA TRP A 34 -3.56 -14.28 -8.55
C TRP A 34 -4.94 -14.87 -8.27
N LEU A 35 -6.03 -14.25 -8.71
CA LEU A 35 -7.38 -14.80 -8.54
C LEU A 35 -7.54 -16.14 -9.27
N ALA A 36 -7.08 -16.23 -10.52
CA ALA A 36 -7.18 -17.44 -11.33
C ALA A 36 -6.39 -18.63 -10.75
N GLN A 37 -5.23 -18.39 -10.12
CA GLN A 37 -4.33 -19.45 -9.68
C GLN A 37 -4.79 -20.22 -8.43
N GLY A 38 -5.74 -19.75 -7.63
CA GLY A 38 -6.25 -20.56 -6.52
C GLY A 38 -5.35 -20.68 -5.27
N THR A 39 -4.02 -20.55 -5.35
CA THR A 39 -3.10 -21.07 -4.32
C THR A 39 -2.79 -20.18 -3.11
N ARG A 40 -3.02 -18.86 -3.15
CA ARG A 40 -2.69 -17.95 -2.03
C ARG A 40 -3.90 -17.15 -1.58
N ALA A 41 -4.17 -17.13 -0.26
CA ALA A 41 -5.29 -16.39 0.31
C ALA A 41 -5.13 -14.85 0.27
N ARG A 42 -3.88 -14.36 0.22
CA ARG A 42 -3.56 -12.93 0.22
C ARG A 42 -2.58 -12.56 -0.89
N LEU A 43 -2.67 -11.33 -1.36
CA LEU A 43 -1.75 -10.74 -2.33
C LEU A 43 -1.31 -9.36 -1.83
N THR A 44 0.01 -9.14 -1.75
CA THR A 44 0.61 -7.83 -1.50
C THR A 44 1.01 -7.20 -2.83
N ILE A 45 0.53 -5.98 -3.06
CA ILE A 45 0.81 -5.17 -4.24
C ILE A 45 1.19 -3.77 -3.83
N GLU A 46 1.96 -3.10 -4.67
CA GLU A 46 2.57 -1.81 -4.38
C GLU A 46 2.55 -0.95 -5.64
N ALA A 47 2.55 0.36 -5.46
CA ALA A 47 2.77 1.34 -6.51
C ALA A 47 3.44 2.59 -5.93
N ALA A 48 4.12 3.32 -6.80
CA ALA A 48 4.81 4.57 -6.48
C ALA A 48 4.48 5.64 -7.52
N TRP A 49 4.44 6.89 -7.06
CA TRP A 49 4.14 8.07 -7.86
C TRP A 49 5.21 9.16 -7.60
N PRO A 50 6.47 8.94 -8.00
CA PRO A 50 7.58 9.84 -7.66
C PRO A 50 7.37 11.28 -8.16
N THR A 51 6.58 11.46 -9.22
CA THR A 51 6.26 12.76 -9.83
C THR A 51 5.03 13.45 -9.22
N ARG A 52 4.31 12.80 -8.29
CA ARG A 52 3.17 13.44 -7.61
C ARG A 52 3.69 14.55 -6.71
N GLU A 53 3.17 15.77 -6.85
CA GLU A 53 3.60 16.91 -6.06
C GLU A 53 3.33 16.70 -4.56
N ALA A 54 2.08 16.46 -4.18
CA ALA A 54 1.71 16.20 -2.79
C ALA A 54 2.05 14.76 -2.35
N PRO A 55 2.66 14.54 -1.17
CA PRO A 55 2.90 13.21 -0.64
C PRO A 55 1.58 12.46 -0.39
N VAL A 56 1.64 11.13 -0.46
CA VAL A 56 0.47 10.28 -0.17
C VAL A 56 0.38 9.91 1.30
N GLY A 57 1.44 10.14 2.08
CA GLY A 57 1.45 9.84 3.50
C GLY A 57 2.82 10.04 4.13
N ARG A 58 2.90 9.67 5.39
CA ARG A 58 4.12 9.74 6.20
C ARG A 58 4.45 8.38 6.78
N VAL A 59 5.74 8.06 6.82
CA VAL A 59 6.25 6.80 7.37
C VAL A 59 7.33 7.11 8.40
N LEU A 60 7.13 6.66 9.63
CA LEU A 60 8.18 6.66 10.64
C LEU A 60 9.02 5.40 10.47
N LEU A 61 10.27 5.58 10.03
CA LEU A 61 11.23 4.48 9.93
C LEU A 61 11.79 4.16 11.32
N GLN A 62 12.11 2.89 11.58
CA GLN A 62 12.68 2.50 12.86
C GLN A 62 13.95 3.28 13.20
N ALA A 63 14.83 3.51 12.23
CA ALA A 63 16.05 4.28 12.44
C ALA A 63 15.75 5.75 12.81
N MET A 64 14.71 6.35 12.22
CA MET A 64 14.29 7.72 12.54
C MET A 64 13.71 7.80 13.95
N MET A 65 12.83 6.85 14.30
CA MET A 65 12.28 6.75 15.66
C MET A 65 13.39 6.65 16.72
N LEU A 66 14.37 5.76 16.50
CA LEU A 66 15.50 5.57 17.43
C LEU A 66 16.39 6.82 17.52
N ALA A 67 16.46 7.62 16.46
CA ALA A 67 17.21 8.86 16.41
C ALA A 67 16.40 10.10 16.84
N GLY A 68 15.15 9.94 17.29
CA GLY A 68 14.26 11.06 17.63
C GLY A 68 13.94 11.96 16.44
N ARG A 69 13.94 11.41 15.22
CA ARG A 69 13.68 12.13 13.96
C ARG A 69 12.24 11.94 13.49
N GLU A 70 11.76 12.95 12.77
CA GLU A 70 10.42 13.00 12.21
C GLU A 70 10.14 11.92 11.15
N PRO A 71 8.86 11.56 10.92
CA PRO A 71 8.44 10.72 9.80
C PRO A 71 8.83 11.32 8.44
N VAL A 72 9.11 10.43 7.48
CA VAL A 72 9.42 10.82 6.10
C VAL A 72 8.15 10.88 5.27
N GLU A 73 8.02 11.92 4.45
CA GLU A 73 6.95 12.02 3.47
C GLU A 73 7.19 11.06 2.30
N VAL A 74 6.17 10.28 1.94
CA VAL A 74 6.27 9.23 0.92
C VAL A 74 5.28 9.42 -0.21
N ARG A 75 5.61 8.83 -1.37
CA ARG A 75 4.80 8.84 -2.60
C ARG A 75 4.54 7.41 -3.10
N ALA A 76 4.50 6.45 -2.20
CA ALA A 76 4.23 5.05 -2.51
C ALA A 76 3.29 4.45 -1.47
N ALA A 77 2.53 3.44 -1.89
CA ALA A 77 1.59 2.73 -1.04
C ALA A 77 1.64 1.23 -1.30
N ARG A 78 1.35 0.47 -0.25
CA ARG A 78 1.16 -0.98 -0.26
C ARG A 78 -0.30 -1.29 0.04
N VAL A 79 -0.88 -2.18 -0.75
CA VAL A 79 -2.20 -2.75 -0.51
C VAL A 79 -2.05 -4.25 -0.32
N VAL A 80 -2.73 -4.77 0.70
CA VAL A 80 -2.89 -6.21 0.91
C VAL A 80 -4.33 -6.58 0.58
N LEU A 81 -4.49 -7.43 -0.41
CA LEU A 81 -5.78 -7.99 -0.80
C LEU A 81 -5.97 -9.35 -0.14
N ARG A 82 -7.22 -9.67 0.19
CA ARG A 82 -7.66 -11.01 0.60
C ARG A 82 -8.72 -11.48 -0.37
N ARG A 83 -8.65 -12.76 -0.79
CA ARG A 83 -9.71 -13.32 -1.63
C ARG A 83 -11.03 -13.36 -0.88
N GLU A 84 -12.08 -13.05 -1.61
CA GLU A 84 -13.45 -13.05 -1.14
C GLU A 84 -14.35 -13.35 -2.34
N PRO A 85 -14.61 -14.63 -2.66
CA PRO A 85 -15.39 -15.01 -3.85
C PRO A 85 -16.78 -14.38 -3.89
N ALA A 86 -17.36 -14.05 -2.73
CA ALA A 86 -18.65 -13.36 -2.63
C ALA A 86 -18.59 -11.85 -2.91
N SER A 87 -17.38 -11.25 -2.96
CA SER A 87 -17.19 -9.84 -3.32
C SER A 87 -17.34 -9.65 -4.84
N ARG A 88 -17.87 -8.50 -5.27
CA ARG A 88 -17.97 -8.11 -6.68
C ARG A 88 -16.65 -8.25 -7.45
N HIS A 89 -15.52 -8.01 -6.79
CA HIS A 89 -14.20 -8.05 -7.41
C HIS A 89 -13.45 -9.38 -7.16
N GLY A 90 -14.06 -10.34 -6.46
CA GLY A 90 -13.40 -11.59 -6.03
C GLY A 90 -12.37 -11.39 -4.90
N PHE A 91 -12.21 -10.16 -4.40
CA PHE A 91 -11.35 -9.81 -3.28
C PHE A 91 -11.90 -8.64 -2.48
N VAL A 92 -11.32 -8.46 -1.30
CA VAL A 92 -11.46 -7.26 -0.46
C VAL A 92 -10.09 -6.70 -0.11
N VAL A 93 -10.01 -5.39 0.12
CA VAL A 93 -8.80 -4.75 0.66
C VAL A 93 -8.74 -5.06 2.15
N LEU A 94 -7.69 -5.77 2.58
CA LEU A 94 -7.44 -6.09 3.98
C LEU A 94 -6.76 -4.92 4.70
N THR A 95 -5.79 -4.30 4.05
CA THR A 95 -5.13 -3.09 4.56
C THR A 95 -4.48 -2.32 3.42
N THR A 96 -4.33 -1.02 3.65
CA THR A 96 -3.64 -0.08 2.78
C THR A 96 -2.77 0.81 3.66
N VAL A 97 -1.50 0.98 3.30
CA VAL A 97 -0.55 1.80 4.07
C VAL A 97 0.43 2.51 3.14
N PRO A 98 0.82 3.76 3.45
CA PRO A 98 1.97 4.39 2.81
C PRO A 98 3.25 3.59 3.08
N ILE A 99 4.19 3.58 2.13
CA ILE A 99 5.47 2.90 2.26
C ILE A 99 6.63 3.78 1.82
N TYR A 100 7.79 3.55 2.42
CA TYR A 100 9.08 4.05 1.97
C TYR A 100 9.70 3.00 1.04
N LEU A 101 10.16 3.43 -0.14
CA LEU A 101 10.82 2.59 -1.15
C LEU A 101 12.32 2.89 -1.21
#